data_AF-A0A2D6AL93-F1
#
_entry.id   AF-A0A2D6AL93-F1
#
_cell.length_a   1.000
_cell.length_b   1.000
_cell.length_c   1.000
_cell.angle_alpha   90.00
_cell.angle_beta   90.00
_cell.angle_gamma   90.00
#
_symmetry.space_group_name_H-M   'P 1'
#
loop_
_entity.id
_entity.type
_entity.pdbx_description
1 polymer ?
#
loop_
_entity_poly.entity_id
_entity_poly.type
_entity_poly.pdbx_seq_one_letter_code
_entity_poly.pdbx_strand_id
1 'polypeptide(L)'
;MRFLGDDHLKQPAMQKELVQYANTYQGRKDLCIQNNVPKNRSVISVGGNRVSWLTDQKYPGINGAKREINETKELVSLTTSFRCRHVFPHRIHEANIKGTLPFDINTDFQRPFRKRKRLYIPGISVKEAVAASSRTFNIFSNPHPETTSTDGMCGITGGDLAWHDIVIGAGTNAWANLAWNFHIYIKTSATTNQWDSNRRAAYLFDTSSLTSSARIISATLSIMSHNPGQGDTHTSPLTMDSNVFTCSLASNTDIIAADYNVANWGTDELSTTIAYGDWETTDLRNEFLLNDLGLTTISKTAVTKLGIRDTKYDVADQLDPNNHDPIWSAYPQHTWFSVYFTDWTGSDNDPFITIVTLNPADFGVGLGI
;
A
#
# COMPACT_ATOMS: atom_id res chain seq x y z
N MET A 1 -0.28 8.89 -17.67
CA MET A 1 0.56 7.90 -18.38
C MET A 1 2.00 8.10 -17.92
N ARG A 2 2.55 7.22 -17.06
CA ARG A 2 3.96 7.32 -16.64
C ARG A 2 4.83 7.02 -17.87
N PHE A 3 5.73 7.94 -18.23
CA PHE A 3 6.71 7.68 -19.29
C PHE A 3 7.63 6.56 -18.81
N LEU A 4 7.47 5.37 -19.40
CA LEU A 4 8.41 4.26 -19.26
C LEU A 4 9.79 4.76 -19.73
N GLY A 5 10.83 4.55 -18.92
CA GLY A 5 12.20 4.91 -19.30
C GLY A 5 12.59 4.25 -20.63
N ASP A 6 13.44 4.93 -21.40
CA ASP A 6 13.82 4.56 -22.78
C ASP A 6 14.31 3.10 -22.97
N ASP A 7 14.70 2.42 -21.89
CA ASP A 7 15.16 1.03 -21.92
C ASP A 7 14.03 0.00 -21.92
N HIS A 8 12.84 0.31 -21.39
CA HIS A 8 11.71 -0.64 -21.40
C HIS A 8 11.12 -0.81 -22.82
N LEU A 9 11.19 0.22 -23.65
CA LEU A 9 10.74 0.19 -25.04
C LEU A 9 11.62 -0.66 -25.96
N LYS A 10 12.77 -1.16 -25.47
CA LYS A 10 13.67 -2.02 -26.25
C LYS A 10 13.34 -3.51 -26.14
N GLN A 11 12.43 -3.91 -25.24
CA GLN A 11 12.04 -5.32 -25.12
C GLN A 11 11.23 -5.74 -26.37
N PRO A 12 11.63 -6.81 -27.09
CA PRO A 12 10.97 -7.20 -28.34
C PRO A 12 9.46 -7.48 -28.21
N ALA A 13 9.04 -8.05 -27.08
CA ALA A 13 7.63 -8.35 -26.80
C ALA A 13 6.80 -7.07 -26.66
N MET A 14 7.27 -6.12 -25.84
CA MET A 14 6.60 -4.84 -25.64
C MET A 14 6.55 -4.01 -26.93
N GLN A 15 7.60 -4.08 -27.76
CA GLN A 15 7.64 -3.36 -29.03
C GLN A 15 6.57 -3.86 -30.01
N LYS A 16 6.28 -5.16 -30.01
CA LYS A 16 5.23 -5.74 -30.85
C LYS A 16 3.84 -5.24 -30.45
N GLU A 17 3.55 -5.22 -29.15
CA GLU A 17 2.27 -4.73 -28.61
C GLU A 17 2.12 -3.22 -28.85
N LEU A 18 3.18 -2.45 -28.63
CA LEU A 18 3.17 -1.00 -28.84
C LEU A 18 2.95 -0.64 -30.32
N VAL A 19 3.55 -1.39 -31.25
CA VAL A 19 3.32 -1.23 -32.69
C VAL A 19 1.89 -1.60 -33.08
N GLN A 20 1.31 -2.66 -32.51
CA GLN A 20 -0.08 -3.02 -32.74
C GLN A 20 -1.03 -1.92 -32.23
N TYR A 21 -0.80 -1.43 -31.02
CA TYR A 21 -1.58 -0.34 -30.44
C TYR A 21 -1.44 0.97 -31.25
N ALA A 22 -0.22 1.34 -31.66
CA ALA A 22 0.04 2.51 -32.49
C ALA A 22 -0.60 2.46 -33.89
N ASN A 23 -1.02 1.27 -34.34
CA ASN A 23 -1.76 1.12 -35.59
C ASN A 23 -3.28 1.28 -35.42
N THR A 24 -3.81 1.32 -34.19
CA THR A 24 -5.21 1.65 -33.90
C THR A 24 -5.48 3.16 -33.95
N TYR A 25 -6.74 3.57 -34.15
CA TYR A 25 -7.12 4.98 -34.10
C TYR A 25 -6.79 5.63 -32.74
N GLN A 26 -7.14 4.93 -31.66
CA GLN A 26 -6.94 5.38 -30.28
C GLN A 26 -5.45 5.47 -29.94
N GLY A 27 -4.64 4.45 -30.26
CA GLY A 27 -3.21 4.48 -30.01
C GLY A 27 -2.47 5.57 -30.77
N ARG A 28 -2.91 5.94 -31.99
CA ARG A 28 -2.34 7.09 -32.69
C ARG A 28 -2.62 8.42 -31.99
N LYS A 29 -3.79 8.55 -31.38
CA LYS A 29 -4.21 9.74 -30.62
C LYS A 29 -3.42 9.84 -29.32
N ASP A 30 -3.38 8.76 -28.56
CA ASP A 30 -2.71 8.70 -27.25
C ASP A 30 -1.19 8.84 -27.36
N LEU A 31 -0.62 8.35 -28.48
CA LEU A 31 0.79 8.56 -28.79
C LEU A 31 1.09 9.91 -29.45
N CYS A 32 0.09 10.76 -29.72
CA CYS A 32 0.24 12.04 -30.42
C CYS A 32 0.96 11.90 -31.79
N ILE A 33 0.68 10.84 -32.55
CA ILE A 33 1.33 10.56 -33.85
C ILE A 33 0.42 10.80 -35.05
N GLN A 34 -0.86 11.13 -34.82
CA GLN A 34 -1.85 11.37 -35.89
C GLN A 34 -1.45 12.48 -36.88
N ASN A 35 -0.74 13.51 -36.42
CA ASN A 35 -0.35 14.62 -37.29
C ASN A 35 0.89 14.30 -38.15
N ASN A 36 1.73 13.35 -37.70
CA ASN A 36 3.03 13.10 -38.30
C ASN A 36 3.12 11.78 -39.07
N VAL A 37 2.14 10.87 -38.90
CA VAL A 37 2.04 9.61 -39.63
C VAL A 37 0.76 9.61 -40.45
N PRO A 38 0.82 9.56 -41.80
CA PRO A 38 -0.38 9.58 -42.62
C PRO A 38 -1.33 8.42 -42.26
N LYS A 39 -2.64 8.69 -42.29
CA LYS A 39 -3.69 7.74 -41.83
C LYS A 39 -3.67 6.39 -42.55
N ASN A 40 -3.15 6.35 -43.77
CA ASN A 40 -3.04 5.16 -44.61
C ASN A 40 -1.69 4.41 -44.47
N ARG A 41 -0.87 4.71 -43.45
CA ARG A 41 0.46 4.13 -43.27
C ARG A 41 0.57 3.31 -41.99
N SER A 42 1.05 2.08 -42.11
CA SER A 42 1.33 1.22 -40.96
C SER A 42 2.61 1.67 -40.23
N VAL A 43 2.51 1.85 -38.92
CA VAL A 43 3.64 2.04 -38.01
C VAL A 43 4.38 0.70 -37.89
N ILE A 44 5.71 0.74 -37.96
CA ILE A 44 6.58 -0.46 -37.89
C ILE A 44 7.52 -0.45 -36.68
N SER A 45 7.76 0.72 -36.08
CA SER A 45 8.48 0.82 -34.81
C SER A 45 8.13 2.12 -34.07
N VAL A 46 8.13 2.04 -32.74
CA VAL A 46 7.94 3.17 -31.82
C VAL A 46 9.14 3.22 -30.90
N GLY A 47 9.95 4.27 -30.99
CA GLY A 47 11.05 4.55 -30.05
C GLY A 47 10.72 5.73 -29.15
N GLY A 48 11.56 6.01 -28.15
CA GLY A 48 11.32 7.08 -27.18
C GLY A 48 10.95 8.43 -27.81
N ASN A 49 11.65 8.81 -28.90
CA ASN A 49 11.44 10.10 -29.59
C ASN A 49 11.12 10.00 -31.09
N ARG A 50 10.90 8.79 -31.62
CA ARG A 50 10.71 8.58 -33.07
C ARG A 50 9.67 7.50 -33.34
N VAL A 51 8.86 7.69 -34.37
CA VAL A 51 8.01 6.65 -34.93
C VAL A 51 8.41 6.44 -36.38
N SER A 52 8.56 5.19 -36.79
CA SER A 52 8.87 4.81 -38.16
C SER A 52 7.64 4.15 -38.81
N TRP A 53 7.38 4.47 -40.07
CA TRP A 53 6.30 3.86 -40.86
C TRP A 53 6.81 3.52 -42.27
N LEU A 54 6.07 2.66 -42.97
CA LEU A 54 6.40 2.29 -44.35
C LEU A 54 6.05 3.43 -45.33
N THR A 55 7.01 3.87 -46.14
CA THR A 55 6.73 4.71 -47.33
C THR A 55 6.02 3.87 -48.40
N ASP A 56 5.60 4.45 -49.54
CA ASP A 56 4.80 3.70 -50.53
C ASP A 56 5.50 2.42 -50.98
N GLN A 57 4.71 1.45 -51.41
CA GLN A 57 5.23 0.18 -51.94
C GLN A 57 6.05 0.37 -53.23
N LYS A 58 6.08 1.58 -53.81
CA LYS A 58 6.78 1.89 -55.06
C LYS A 58 8.24 2.28 -54.82
N TYR A 59 8.57 2.80 -53.64
CA TYR A 59 9.93 3.13 -53.19
C TYR A 59 10.09 2.82 -51.68
N PRO A 60 10.60 1.62 -51.32
CA PRO A 60 10.76 1.24 -49.92
C PRO A 60 11.88 2.05 -49.26
N GLY A 61 11.49 3.03 -48.45
CA GLY A 61 12.35 3.80 -47.57
C GLY A 61 11.74 3.85 -46.16
N ILE A 62 12.59 4.07 -45.15
CA ILE A 62 12.12 4.30 -43.78
C ILE A 62 12.11 5.81 -43.56
N ASN A 63 10.93 6.41 -43.49
CA ASN A 63 10.79 7.80 -43.02
C ASN A 63 10.46 7.78 -41.52
N GLY A 64 11.23 8.54 -40.75
CA GLY A 64 11.00 8.74 -39.32
C GLY A 64 10.50 10.16 -39.05
N ALA A 65 9.37 10.29 -38.36
CA ALA A 65 8.95 11.56 -37.79
C ALA A 65 9.48 11.67 -36.37
N LYS A 66 9.98 12.85 -36.03
CA LYS A 66 10.06 13.25 -34.62
C LYS A 66 8.64 13.44 -34.11
N ARG A 67 8.42 13.03 -32.87
CA ARG A 67 7.17 13.31 -32.14
C ARG A 67 7.13 14.82 -31.92
N GLU A 68 6.27 15.55 -32.62
CA GLU A 68 6.06 16.97 -32.32
C GLU A 68 5.22 17.06 -31.05
N ILE A 69 5.83 17.54 -29.98
CA ILE A 69 5.09 18.00 -28.82
C ILE A 69 4.53 19.36 -29.24
N ASN A 70 3.23 19.44 -29.52
CA ASN A 70 2.57 20.70 -29.85
C ASN A 70 2.75 21.70 -28.69
N GLU A 71 3.64 22.67 -28.84
CA GLU A 71 3.86 23.80 -27.92
C GLU A 71 2.81 24.92 -28.10
N THR A 72 1.55 24.60 -28.44
CA THR A 72 0.52 25.62 -28.67
C THR A 72 -0.38 25.85 -27.46
N LYS A 73 -0.09 26.97 -26.76
CA LYS A 73 -1.03 28.00 -26.25
C LYS A 73 -2.06 27.70 -25.15
N GLU A 74 -1.84 26.74 -24.26
CA GLU A 74 -2.31 26.87 -22.88
C GLU A 74 -1.20 26.47 -21.90
N LEU A 75 -0.89 27.40 -20.98
CA LEU A 75 0.06 27.19 -19.89
C LEU A 75 -0.51 26.17 -18.92
N VAL A 76 -0.32 24.88 -19.20
CA VAL A 76 -0.41 23.87 -18.14
C VAL A 76 0.82 24.06 -17.27
N SER A 77 0.58 24.48 -16.03
CA SER A 77 1.59 24.57 -14.97
C SER A 77 2.23 23.20 -14.74
N LEU A 78 3.31 22.91 -15.45
CA LEU A 78 4.21 21.80 -15.14
C LEU A 78 5.15 22.25 -14.02
N THR A 79 4.77 21.95 -12.79
CA THR A 79 5.69 21.93 -11.67
C THR A 79 6.69 20.80 -11.88
N THR A 80 7.98 21.15 -11.81
CA THR A 80 9.18 20.30 -11.91
C THR A 80 9.81 20.23 -13.31
N SER A 81 10.79 21.11 -13.54
CA SER A 81 11.79 20.92 -14.59
C SER A 81 12.92 20.04 -14.06
N PHE A 82 13.31 19.02 -14.82
CA PHE A 82 14.54 18.27 -14.57
C PHE A 82 15.60 18.74 -15.58
N ARG A 83 16.76 19.18 -15.08
CA ARG A 83 17.96 19.35 -15.92
C ARG A 83 18.79 18.07 -15.86
N CYS A 84 18.83 17.31 -16.95
CA CYS A 84 19.87 16.30 -17.13
C CYS A 84 21.16 17.01 -17.60
N ARG A 85 22.25 16.88 -16.83
CA ARG A 85 23.59 17.33 -17.25
C ARG A 85 24.27 16.15 -17.93
N HIS A 86 24.47 16.25 -19.25
CA HIS A 86 25.33 15.33 -19.99
C HIS A 86 26.78 15.81 -19.82
N VAL A 87 27.59 15.05 -19.06
CA VAL A 87 29.02 15.35 -18.90
C VAL A 87 29.76 14.61 -20.01
N PHE A 88 30.25 15.36 -21.00
CA PHE A 88 31.27 14.86 -21.92
C PHE A 88 32.63 14.91 -21.21
N PRO A 89 33.45 13.86 -21.24
CA PRO A 89 34.83 13.95 -20.78
C PRO A 89 35.66 14.65 -21.86
N HIS A 90 35.82 15.97 -21.76
CA HIS A 90 36.88 16.65 -22.50
C HIS A 90 38.20 16.39 -21.77
N ARG A 91 39.08 15.57 -22.36
CA ARG A 91 40.49 15.51 -21.97
C ARG A 91 41.12 16.87 -22.25
N ILE A 92 41.30 17.69 -21.22
CA ILE A 92 42.26 18.78 -21.27
C ILE A 92 43.57 18.19 -20.76
N HIS A 93 44.51 18.00 -21.67
CA HIS A 93 45.90 17.71 -21.33
C HIS A 93 46.50 18.95 -20.65
N GLU A 94 47.01 18.79 -19.43
CA GLU A 94 47.90 19.74 -18.79
C GLU A 94 49.23 19.78 -19.55
N ALA A 95 49.41 20.79 -20.40
CA ALA A 95 50.73 21.25 -20.79
C ALA A 95 50.65 22.72 -21.22
N ASN A 96 51.36 23.57 -20.48
CA ASN A 96 51.80 24.92 -20.85
C ASN A 96 50.74 25.99 -21.13
N ILE A 97 50.45 26.83 -20.12
CA ILE A 97 50.38 28.29 -20.31
C ILE A 97 51.01 28.99 -19.09
N LYS A 98 52.33 29.19 -19.14
CA LYS A 98 52.97 30.36 -18.53
C LYS A 98 52.99 31.45 -19.61
N GLY A 99 52.22 32.51 -19.41
CA GLY A 99 52.19 33.64 -20.33
C GLY A 99 51.18 34.67 -19.87
N THR A 100 51.69 35.77 -19.33
CA THR A 100 50.98 37.02 -19.04
C THR A 100 50.10 37.47 -20.21
N LEU A 101 48.83 37.76 -19.94
CA LEU A 101 48.02 38.65 -20.77
C LEU A 101 47.32 39.69 -19.87
N PRO A 102 47.52 40.99 -20.12
CA PRO A 102 46.82 42.07 -19.43
C PRO A 102 45.61 42.48 -20.28
N PHE A 103 44.38 42.14 -19.89
CA PHE A 103 43.21 42.82 -20.43
C PHE A 103 42.14 43.02 -19.37
N ASP A 104 41.84 44.30 -19.21
CA ASP A 104 40.80 44.94 -18.43
C ASP A 104 39.42 44.54 -18.99
N ILE A 105 38.51 44.09 -18.13
CA ILE A 105 37.07 44.05 -18.43
C ILE A 105 36.40 44.98 -17.42
N ASN A 106 36.42 46.25 -17.81
CA ASN A 106 35.58 47.27 -17.27
C ASN A 106 34.13 47.04 -17.76
N THR A 107 33.21 47.16 -16.81
CA THR A 107 31.91 47.82 -16.97
C THR A 107 31.20 47.69 -18.32
N ASP A 108 30.30 46.70 -18.44
CA ASP A 108 28.94 46.96 -18.92
C ASP A 108 28.11 45.68 -18.89
N PHE A 109 27.31 45.51 -17.84
CA PHE A 109 25.98 44.87 -17.91
C PHE A 109 25.27 45.10 -16.56
N GLN A 110 25.07 46.38 -16.22
CA GLN A 110 24.05 46.75 -15.24
C GLN A 110 22.67 46.60 -15.88
N ARG A 111 22.05 45.44 -15.71
CA ARG A 111 20.59 45.30 -15.69
C ARG A 111 20.21 44.49 -14.46
N PRO A 112 19.31 44.98 -13.59
CA PRO A 112 18.89 44.23 -12.42
C PRO A 112 17.91 43.14 -12.84
N PHE A 113 18.43 42.04 -13.39
CA PHE A 113 17.72 40.78 -13.23
C PHE A 113 17.76 40.47 -11.74
N ARG A 114 16.65 40.74 -11.05
CA ARG A 114 16.31 40.14 -9.76
C ARG A 114 16.30 38.62 -9.96
N LYS A 115 17.48 38.01 -10.03
CA LYS A 115 17.66 36.58 -9.84
C LYS A 115 17.19 36.35 -8.42
N ARG A 116 15.97 35.80 -8.29
CA ARG A 116 15.58 35.09 -7.08
C ARG A 116 16.69 34.08 -6.86
N LYS A 117 17.59 34.40 -5.92
CA LYS A 117 18.61 33.49 -5.42
C LYS A 117 17.81 32.38 -4.76
N ARG A 118 17.37 31.39 -5.54
CA ARG A 118 16.98 30.10 -4.98
C ARG A 118 18.22 29.67 -4.22
N LEU A 119 18.11 29.71 -2.89
CA LEU A 119 19.12 29.21 -1.99
C LEU A 119 19.30 27.73 -2.34
N TYR A 120 20.27 27.46 -3.21
CA TYR A 120 20.65 26.12 -3.58
C TYR A 120 21.55 25.66 -2.45
N ILE A 121 20.98 24.96 -1.47
CA ILE A 121 21.76 24.24 -0.47
C ILE A 121 22.38 23.05 -1.23
N PRO A 122 23.69 23.06 -1.52
CA PRO A 122 24.31 21.95 -2.23
C PRO A 122 24.41 20.77 -1.27
N GLY A 123 23.80 19.64 -1.62
CA GLY A 123 24.17 18.35 -1.02
C GLY A 123 23.07 17.56 -0.31
N ILE A 124 21.86 18.08 -0.12
CA ILE A 124 20.74 17.27 0.39
C ILE A 124 19.79 16.99 -0.77
N SER A 125 19.77 15.75 -1.23
CA SER A 125 18.78 15.27 -2.17
C SER A 125 17.38 15.35 -1.54
N VAL A 126 16.34 15.51 -2.37
CA VAL A 126 14.94 15.50 -1.90
C VAL A 126 14.62 14.24 -1.07
N LYS A 127 15.27 13.11 -1.39
CA LYS A 127 15.14 11.87 -0.62
C LYS A 127 15.68 11.99 0.80
N GLU A 128 16.84 12.61 0.97
CA GLU A 128 17.45 12.84 2.29
C GLU A 128 16.64 13.87 3.10
N ALA A 129 16.10 14.91 2.46
CA ALA A 129 15.22 15.86 3.14
C ALA A 129 13.90 15.21 3.61
N VAL A 130 13.28 14.37 2.77
CA VAL A 130 12.06 13.63 3.14
C VAL A 130 12.35 12.65 4.27
N ALA A 131 13.45 11.91 4.22
CA ALA A 131 13.87 11.01 5.30
C ALA A 131 14.10 11.77 6.62
N ALA A 132 14.74 12.95 6.56
CA ALA A 132 14.97 13.79 7.74
C ALA A 132 13.68 14.36 8.35
N SER A 133 12.60 14.47 7.57
CA SER A 133 11.28 14.95 8.02
C SER A 133 10.27 13.84 8.35
N SER A 134 10.68 12.57 8.19
CA SER A 134 9.81 11.44 8.50
C SER A 134 9.84 11.13 9.99
N ARG A 135 8.67 10.81 10.55
CA ARG A 135 8.51 10.37 11.94
C ARG A 135 7.89 8.99 11.96
N THR A 136 8.45 8.10 12.77
CA THR A 136 7.92 6.75 13.00
C THR A 136 7.29 6.70 14.38
N PHE A 137 6.06 6.18 14.44
CA PHE A 137 5.33 5.94 15.67
C PHE A 137 5.09 4.44 15.81
N ASN A 138 5.46 3.85 16.95
CA ASN A 138 5.04 2.51 17.33
C ASN A 138 3.99 2.68 18.43
N ILE A 139 2.75 2.36 18.10
CA ILE A 139 1.59 2.59 18.97
C ILE A 139 1.04 1.24 19.37
N PHE A 140 0.94 1.01 20.68
CA PHE A 140 0.41 -0.19 21.30
C PHE A 140 -1.01 0.07 21.79
N SER A 141 -1.84 -0.97 21.91
CA SER A 141 -3.10 -0.88 22.66
C SER A 141 -2.79 -0.66 24.15
N ASN A 142 -3.81 -0.44 24.99
CA ASN A 142 -3.57 -0.42 26.45
C ASN A 142 -3.78 -1.81 27.05
N PRO A 143 -2.91 -2.22 27.99
CA PRO A 143 -3.21 -3.39 28.81
C PRO A 143 -4.37 -3.08 29.76
N HIS A 144 -5.06 -4.13 30.19
CA HIS A 144 -6.12 -4.06 31.17
C HIS A 144 -5.60 -3.56 32.54
N PRO A 145 -6.31 -2.63 33.22
CA PRO A 145 -7.52 -1.95 32.77
C PRO A 145 -7.24 -0.87 31.72
N GLU A 146 -8.03 -0.89 30.65
CA GLU A 146 -7.83 -0.06 29.47
C GLU A 146 -8.29 1.39 29.71
N THR A 147 -7.57 2.35 29.13
CA THR A 147 -7.85 3.78 29.33
C THR A 147 -8.22 4.52 28.06
N THR A 148 -7.65 4.16 26.92
CA THR A 148 -7.94 4.77 25.62
C THR A 148 -8.18 3.78 24.49
N SER A 149 -7.57 2.60 24.55
CA SER A 149 -7.61 1.57 23.50
C SER A 149 -7.51 0.17 24.10
N THR A 150 -8.12 -0.83 23.45
CA THR A 150 -8.10 -2.25 23.83
C THR A 150 -7.80 -3.12 22.62
N ASP A 151 -7.46 -4.38 22.85
CA ASP A 151 -7.51 -5.42 21.83
C ASP A 151 -8.23 -6.65 22.37
N GLY A 152 -8.55 -7.58 21.49
CA GLY A 152 -9.22 -8.81 21.90
C GLY A 152 -10.08 -9.39 20.80
N MET A 153 -11.07 -10.18 21.20
CA MET A 153 -11.91 -10.92 20.25
C MET A 153 -13.34 -11.06 20.74
N CYS A 154 -14.24 -11.27 19.78
CA CYS A 154 -15.62 -11.67 19.99
C CYS A 154 -15.99 -12.78 19.01
N GLY A 155 -17.04 -13.52 19.33
CA GLY A 155 -17.40 -14.67 18.53
C GLY A 155 -18.80 -15.21 18.81
N ILE A 156 -19.09 -16.28 18.10
CA ILE A 156 -20.12 -17.24 18.45
C ILE A 156 -19.41 -18.51 18.93
N THR A 157 -19.97 -19.12 19.98
CA THR A 157 -19.56 -20.43 20.49
C THR A 157 -20.79 -21.16 21.00
N GLY A 158 -20.83 -22.48 20.84
CA GLY A 158 -21.96 -23.32 21.27
C GLY A 158 -23.07 -23.44 20.21
N GLY A 159 -22.74 -23.26 18.94
CA GLY A 159 -23.69 -23.37 17.83
C GLY A 159 -23.90 -24.80 17.32
N ASP A 160 -25.11 -25.08 16.85
CA ASP A 160 -25.43 -26.17 15.93
C ASP A 160 -26.10 -25.51 14.72
N LEU A 161 -25.33 -24.63 14.05
CA LEU A 161 -25.84 -23.68 13.06
C LEU A 161 -25.23 -23.93 11.68
N ALA A 162 -25.94 -23.51 10.63
CA ALA A 162 -25.33 -23.38 9.31
C ALA A 162 -24.22 -22.32 9.35
N TRP A 163 -23.21 -22.44 8.48
CA TRP A 163 -22.07 -21.54 8.51
C TRP A 163 -22.48 -20.08 8.32
N HIS A 164 -23.36 -19.82 7.36
CA HIS A 164 -23.90 -18.48 7.13
C HIS A 164 -24.56 -17.88 8.38
N ASP A 165 -25.36 -18.66 9.10
CA ASP A 165 -26.00 -18.22 10.34
C ASP A 165 -24.98 -17.87 11.44
N ILE A 166 -23.81 -18.52 11.45
CA ILE A 166 -22.70 -18.15 12.33
C ILE A 166 -22.05 -16.84 11.88
N VAL A 167 -21.85 -16.63 10.57
CA VAL A 167 -21.21 -15.43 10.05
C VAL A 167 -22.06 -14.17 10.34
N ILE A 168 -23.38 -14.25 10.19
CA ILE A 168 -24.29 -13.12 10.40
C ILE A 168 -24.92 -13.06 11.79
N GLY A 169 -24.75 -14.10 12.59
CA GLY A 169 -25.41 -14.27 13.88
C GLY A 169 -24.98 -13.24 14.94
N ALA A 170 -25.72 -13.24 16.06
CA ALA A 170 -25.34 -12.46 17.23
C ALA A 170 -24.24 -13.18 18.01
N GLY A 171 -23.22 -12.46 18.45
CA GLY A 171 -22.15 -13.04 19.25
C GLY A 171 -22.64 -13.53 20.61
N THR A 172 -21.99 -14.57 21.13
CA THR A 172 -22.30 -15.18 22.43
C THR A 172 -21.16 -15.05 23.44
N ASN A 173 -19.98 -14.63 22.99
CA ASN A 173 -18.80 -14.43 23.83
C ASN A 173 -17.92 -13.28 23.34
N ALA A 174 -17.16 -12.72 24.26
CA ALA A 174 -16.09 -11.77 23.99
C ALA A 174 -15.06 -11.76 25.12
N TRP A 175 -13.87 -11.32 24.78
CA TRP A 175 -12.73 -11.22 25.68
C TRP A 175 -11.86 -10.04 25.27
N ALA A 176 -11.69 -9.09 26.18
CA ALA A 176 -10.89 -7.88 26.01
C ALA A 176 -9.67 -7.81 26.96
N ASN A 177 -9.50 -8.83 27.83
CA ASN A 177 -8.52 -8.81 28.91
C ASN A 177 -7.66 -10.10 29.00
N LEU A 178 -7.37 -10.71 27.85
CA LEU A 178 -6.61 -11.96 27.78
C LEU A 178 -5.21 -11.72 27.24
N ALA A 179 -4.21 -12.37 27.82
CA ALA A 179 -2.83 -12.22 27.36
C ALA A 179 -2.53 -12.96 26.03
N TRP A 180 -3.29 -14.01 25.71
CA TRP A 180 -3.22 -14.73 24.43
C TRP A 180 -4.55 -15.42 24.13
N ASN A 181 -4.88 -15.57 22.84
CA ASN A 181 -5.98 -16.40 22.37
C ASN A 181 -5.98 -16.57 20.84
N PHE A 182 -7.09 -17.07 20.29
CA PHE A 182 -7.31 -17.21 18.86
C PHE A 182 -7.93 -15.96 18.25
N HIS A 183 -7.23 -15.29 17.34
CA HIS A 183 -7.79 -14.09 16.69
C HIS A 183 -8.77 -14.41 15.55
N ILE A 184 -8.69 -15.64 15.04
CA ILE A 184 -9.56 -16.30 14.07
C ILE A 184 -9.64 -17.74 14.53
N TYR A 185 -10.86 -18.26 14.60
CA TYR A 185 -11.13 -19.61 15.07
C TYR A 185 -12.40 -20.13 14.41
N ILE A 186 -12.30 -21.26 13.73
CA ILE A 186 -13.45 -21.97 13.15
C ILE A 186 -13.53 -23.33 13.82
N LYS A 187 -14.74 -23.73 14.22
CA LYS A 187 -14.97 -25.05 14.82
C LYS A 187 -16.25 -25.69 14.30
N THR A 188 -16.18 -26.96 13.92
CA THR A 188 -17.34 -27.77 13.55
C THR A 188 -18.12 -28.22 14.79
N SER A 189 -19.42 -28.44 14.62
CA SER A 189 -20.25 -29.08 15.64
C SER A 189 -20.21 -30.61 15.49
N ALA A 190 -20.79 -31.32 16.45
CA ALA A 190 -21.03 -32.76 16.30
C ALA A 190 -22.19 -33.07 15.33
N THR A 191 -23.02 -32.08 15.02
CA THR A 191 -24.17 -32.21 14.12
C THR A 191 -23.73 -32.08 12.67
N THR A 192 -24.25 -32.96 11.80
CA THR A 192 -23.86 -33.02 10.38
C THR A 192 -24.09 -31.68 9.67
N ASN A 193 -23.06 -31.19 8.98
CA ASN A 193 -23.06 -29.93 8.22
C ASN A 193 -23.45 -28.71 9.07
N GLN A 194 -22.97 -28.68 10.32
CA GLN A 194 -23.17 -27.55 11.22
C GLN A 194 -21.90 -27.20 11.96
N TRP A 195 -21.77 -25.93 12.31
CA TRP A 195 -20.59 -25.36 12.96
C TRP A 195 -20.95 -24.87 14.36
N ASP A 196 -19.94 -24.86 15.21
CA ASP A 196 -20.05 -24.49 16.62
C ASP A 196 -19.55 -23.09 16.91
N SER A 197 -18.48 -22.67 16.22
CA SER A 197 -17.85 -21.40 16.53
C SER A 197 -17.26 -20.71 15.31
N ASN A 198 -17.31 -19.38 15.34
CA ASN A 198 -16.47 -18.47 14.58
C ASN A 198 -16.00 -17.33 15.50
N ARG A 199 -14.78 -16.82 15.30
CA ARG A 199 -14.24 -15.70 16.08
C ARG A 199 -13.58 -14.67 15.17
N ARG A 200 -13.70 -13.41 15.58
CA ARG A 200 -13.07 -12.24 14.96
C ARG A 200 -12.33 -11.47 16.05
N ALA A 201 -11.17 -10.92 15.70
CA ALA A 201 -10.41 -10.07 16.62
C ALA A 201 -10.41 -8.62 16.19
N ALA A 202 -10.20 -7.73 17.15
CA ALA A 202 -10.00 -6.33 16.89
C ALA A 202 -8.79 -5.82 17.65
N TYR A 203 -8.07 -4.89 17.01
CA TYR A 203 -6.92 -4.19 17.57
C TYR A 203 -7.19 -2.70 17.46
N LEU A 204 -7.25 -2.02 18.60
CA LEU A 204 -7.50 -0.60 18.66
C LEU A 204 -6.23 0.11 19.15
N PHE A 205 -5.91 1.22 18.51
CA PHE A 205 -4.70 1.99 18.82
C PHE A 205 -5.05 3.47 18.98
N ASP A 206 -4.63 4.08 20.09
CA ASP A 206 -4.76 5.53 20.27
C ASP A 206 -3.76 6.30 19.38
N THR A 207 -4.22 6.61 18.18
CA THR A 207 -3.47 7.32 17.14
C THR A 207 -3.63 8.84 17.21
N SER A 208 -4.20 9.38 18.29
CA SER A 208 -4.43 10.83 18.45
C SER A 208 -3.15 11.69 18.45
N SER A 209 -2.01 11.08 18.78
CA SER A 209 -0.68 11.72 18.76
C SER A 209 -0.17 12.07 17.35
N LEU A 210 -0.76 11.51 16.29
CA LEU A 210 -0.38 11.83 14.91
C LEU A 210 -0.71 13.29 14.55
N THR A 211 -1.76 13.85 15.13
CA THR A 211 -2.35 15.17 14.81
C THR A 211 -2.99 15.24 13.42
N SER A 212 -3.97 16.14 13.25
CA SER A 212 -4.74 16.26 12.01
C SER A 212 -3.90 16.61 10.76
N SER A 213 -2.76 17.28 10.95
CA SER A 213 -1.86 17.70 9.86
C SER A 213 -0.92 16.59 9.38
N ALA A 214 -0.80 15.46 10.09
CA ALA A 214 0.06 14.37 9.67
C ALA A 214 -0.36 13.82 8.30
N ARG A 215 0.65 13.57 7.47
CA ARG A 215 0.53 12.80 6.24
C ARG A 215 1.12 11.43 6.48
N ILE A 216 0.27 10.40 6.49
CA ILE A 216 0.70 9.00 6.62
C ILE A 216 1.35 8.56 5.29
N ILE A 217 2.52 7.93 5.38
CA ILE A 217 3.29 7.40 4.24
C ILE A 217 3.10 5.89 4.14
N SER A 218 3.18 5.21 5.28
CA SER A 218 3.04 3.76 5.39
C SER A 218 2.58 3.40 6.80
N ALA A 219 1.95 2.25 6.93
CA ALA A 219 1.63 1.67 8.21
C ALA A 219 1.68 0.14 8.14
N THR A 220 2.10 -0.47 9.23
CA THR A 220 2.17 -1.93 9.38
C THR A 220 1.58 -2.31 10.73
N LEU A 221 0.61 -3.21 10.75
CA LEU A 221 0.11 -3.85 11.97
C LEU A 221 0.94 -5.11 12.23
N SER A 222 1.55 -5.20 13.41
CA SER A 222 2.46 -6.27 13.80
C SER A 222 1.84 -7.11 14.92
N ILE A 223 1.49 -8.37 14.64
CA ILE A 223 0.88 -9.28 15.61
C ILE A 223 1.83 -10.45 15.87
N MET A 224 2.15 -10.73 17.13
CA MET A 224 2.98 -11.88 17.47
C MET A 224 2.13 -13.14 17.63
N SER A 225 2.54 -14.23 16.97
CA SER A 225 1.96 -15.55 17.17
C SER A 225 2.26 -16.06 18.58
N HIS A 226 1.34 -16.80 19.18
CA HIS A 226 1.59 -17.54 20.43
C HIS A 226 1.80 -19.01 20.12
N ASN A 227 2.89 -19.63 20.59
CA ASN A 227 3.19 -21.04 20.31
C ASN A 227 2.14 -22.05 20.87
N PRO A 228 1.50 -22.91 20.05
CA PRO A 228 1.62 -23.00 18.58
C PRO A 228 0.79 -21.92 17.88
N GLY A 229 1.42 -21.17 16.98
CA GLY A 229 0.81 -20.00 16.35
C GLY A 229 -0.35 -20.30 15.41
N GLN A 230 -0.48 -21.56 14.98
CA GLN A 230 -1.67 -22.06 14.28
C GLN A 230 -1.87 -23.55 14.52
N GLY A 231 -3.04 -24.05 14.17
CA GLY A 231 -3.30 -25.48 14.16
C GLY A 231 -4.60 -25.85 13.47
N ASP A 232 -4.67 -27.11 13.06
CA ASP A 232 -5.82 -27.72 12.42
C ASP A 232 -5.98 -29.14 12.96
N THR A 233 -7.19 -29.46 13.39
CA THR A 233 -7.56 -30.80 13.87
C THR A 233 -8.51 -31.51 12.91
N HIS A 234 -8.79 -30.94 11.74
CA HIS A 234 -9.69 -31.52 10.77
C HIS A 234 -9.11 -32.80 10.15
N THR A 235 -9.97 -33.80 9.91
CA THR A 235 -9.56 -35.01 9.19
C THR A 235 -9.17 -34.72 7.74
N SER A 236 -9.87 -33.78 7.11
CA SER A 236 -9.48 -33.17 5.83
C SER A 236 -9.03 -31.75 6.11
N PRO A 237 -7.78 -31.38 5.79
CA PRO A 237 -7.23 -30.11 6.24
C PRO A 237 -8.07 -28.91 5.81
N LEU A 238 -8.29 -28.00 6.75
CA LEU A 238 -8.96 -26.72 6.53
C LEU A 238 -7.90 -25.62 6.63
N THR A 239 -7.90 -24.69 5.66
CA THR A 239 -6.93 -23.58 5.65
C THR A 239 -7.67 -22.26 5.68
N MET A 240 -7.38 -21.43 6.68
CA MET A 240 -7.93 -20.08 6.84
C MET A 240 -6.88 -19.05 6.43
N ASP A 241 -7.30 -17.89 5.98
CA ASP A 241 -6.38 -16.83 5.58
C ASP A 241 -6.70 -15.55 6.35
N SER A 242 -5.69 -14.92 6.95
CA SER A 242 -5.86 -13.76 7.84
C SER A 242 -5.64 -12.45 7.07
N ASN A 243 -6.56 -11.49 7.21
CA ASN A 243 -6.40 -10.12 6.69
C ASN A 243 -7.03 -9.11 7.66
N VAL A 244 -6.65 -7.84 7.48
CA VAL A 244 -7.18 -6.68 8.19
C VAL A 244 -8.37 -6.10 7.42
N PHE A 245 -9.45 -5.83 8.13
CA PHE A 245 -10.69 -5.25 7.61
C PHE A 245 -11.12 -4.04 8.44
N THR A 246 -12.02 -3.24 7.89
CA THR A 246 -12.68 -2.18 8.66
C THR A 246 -13.55 -2.79 9.78
N CYS A 247 -13.55 -2.16 10.95
CA CYS A 247 -14.50 -2.47 12.01
C CYS A 247 -14.99 -1.19 12.70
N SER A 248 -16.22 -1.24 13.22
CA SER A 248 -16.89 -0.10 13.86
C SER A 248 -17.42 -0.48 15.24
N LEU A 249 -16.56 -1.09 16.06
CA LEU A 249 -16.86 -1.40 17.45
C LEU A 249 -17.37 -0.17 18.20
N ALA A 250 -18.31 -0.35 19.12
CA ALA A 250 -18.91 0.77 19.84
C ALA A 250 -17.95 1.37 20.88
N SER A 251 -17.22 0.52 21.61
CA SER A 251 -16.26 0.93 22.64
C SER A 251 -14.85 1.08 22.08
N ASN A 252 -14.02 1.83 22.79
CA ASN A 252 -12.57 1.87 22.57
C ASN A 252 -11.79 1.09 23.64
N THR A 253 -12.42 0.75 24.76
CA THR A 253 -11.76 0.22 25.96
C THR A 253 -12.41 -1.07 26.45
N ASP A 254 -13.25 -1.69 25.61
CA ASP A 254 -13.90 -2.97 25.91
C ASP A 254 -14.32 -3.64 24.58
N ILE A 255 -14.44 -4.96 24.59
CA ILE A 255 -15.00 -5.76 23.49
C ILE A 255 -16.06 -6.67 24.12
N ILE A 256 -17.30 -6.57 23.64
CA ILE A 256 -18.44 -7.30 24.17
C ILE A 256 -19.03 -8.24 23.11
N ALA A 257 -19.83 -9.23 23.53
CA ALA A 257 -20.39 -10.23 22.61
C ALA A 257 -21.22 -9.60 21.47
N ALA A 258 -21.92 -8.50 21.75
CA ALA A 258 -22.72 -7.77 20.75
C ALA A 258 -21.88 -7.17 19.61
N ASP A 259 -20.57 -6.97 19.83
CA ASP A 259 -19.67 -6.45 18.82
C ASP A 259 -19.48 -7.41 17.63
N TYR A 260 -19.70 -8.71 17.82
CA TYR A 260 -19.59 -9.71 16.75
C TYR A 260 -20.61 -9.50 15.62
N ASN A 261 -21.70 -8.76 15.86
CA ASN A 261 -22.69 -8.45 14.84
C ASN A 261 -22.02 -7.98 13.54
N VAL A 262 -22.31 -8.67 12.44
CA VAL A 262 -21.68 -8.45 11.13
C VAL A 262 -21.76 -6.99 10.64
N ALA A 263 -22.76 -6.22 11.07
CA ALA A 263 -22.85 -4.79 10.76
C ALA A 263 -21.68 -3.96 11.32
N ASN A 264 -20.96 -4.46 12.32
CA ASN A 264 -19.76 -3.83 12.89
C ASN A 264 -18.47 -4.22 12.14
N TRP A 265 -18.55 -5.11 11.15
CA TRP A 265 -17.42 -5.69 10.45
C TRP A 265 -17.56 -5.51 8.94
N GLY A 266 -16.69 -4.69 8.34
CA GLY A 266 -16.68 -4.51 6.91
C GLY A 266 -16.02 -5.68 6.17
N THR A 267 -16.08 -5.60 4.85
CA THR A 267 -15.46 -6.54 3.90
C THR A 267 -14.34 -5.90 3.08
N ASP A 268 -14.04 -4.63 3.34
CA ASP A 268 -12.97 -3.92 2.66
C ASP A 268 -11.60 -4.33 3.24
N GLU A 269 -10.78 -4.98 2.42
CA GLU A 269 -9.41 -5.36 2.80
C GLU A 269 -8.53 -4.12 3.00
N LEU A 270 -7.89 -4.02 4.16
CA LEU A 270 -7.01 -2.93 4.55
C LEU A 270 -5.53 -3.30 4.45
N SER A 271 -5.20 -4.59 4.25
CA SER A 271 -3.83 -5.06 4.12
C SER A 271 -3.71 -6.18 3.08
N THR A 272 -2.49 -6.71 2.92
CA THR A 272 -2.25 -7.94 2.16
C THR A 272 -2.59 -9.15 3.04
N THR A 273 -3.35 -10.09 2.50
CA THR A 273 -3.69 -11.35 3.17
C THR A 273 -2.43 -12.17 3.49
N ILE A 274 -2.38 -12.72 4.70
CA ILE A 274 -1.41 -13.76 5.10
C ILE A 274 -2.13 -15.10 5.02
N ALA A 275 -1.65 -15.99 4.16
CA ALA A 275 -2.23 -17.31 4.00
C ALA A 275 -1.89 -18.23 5.20
N TYR A 276 -2.71 -19.25 5.46
CA TYR A 276 -2.46 -20.23 6.52
C TYR A 276 -1.02 -20.77 6.53
N GLY A 277 -0.52 -21.18 5.36
CA GLY A 277 0.81 -21.76 5.23
C GLY A 277 1.96 -20.79 5.47
N ASP A 278 1.69 -19.48 5.39
CA ASP A 278 2.66 -18.40 5.54
C ASP A 278 2.62 -17.76 6.94
N TRP A 279 1.72 -18.23 7.81
CA TRP A 279 1.61 -17.74 9.17
C TRP A 279 2.82 -18.17 10.01
N GLU A 280 3.48 -17.20 10.63
CA GLU A 280 4.60 -17.45 11.52
C GLU A 280 4.10 -18.06 12.85
N THR A 281 4.73 -19.14 13.34
CA THR A 281 4.11 -19.99 14.37
C THR A 281 4.77 -20.02 15.76
N THR A 282 6.02 -19.57 15.89
CA THR A 282 6.81 -19.79 17.11
C THR A 282 7.31 -18.47 17.67
N ASP A 283 6.39 -17.73 18.29
CA ASP A 283 6.66 -16.44 18.94
C ASP A 283 7.32 -15.44 17.98
N LEU A 284 6.81 -15.43 16.74
CA LEU A 284 7.27 -14.58 15.64
C LEU A 284 6.17 -13.60 15.22
N ARG A 285 6.58 -12.49 14.59
CA ARG A 285 5.69 -11.42 14.15
C ARG A 285 5.13 -11.73 12.76
N ASN A 286 3.81 -11.60 12.65
CA ASN A 286 3.08 -11.54 11.40
C ASN A 286 2.78 -10.07 11.10
N GLU A 287 3.26 -9.60 9.95
CA GLU A 287 3.27 -8.19 9.56
C GLU A 287 2.23 -7.91 8.48
N PHE A 288 1.18 -7.18 8.82
CA PHE A 288 0.14 -6.75 7.89
C PHE A 288 0.48 -5.36 7.35
N LEU A 289 1.09 -5.31 6.17
CA LEU A 289 1.34 -4.07 5.46
C LEU A 289 0.00 -3.47 4.98
N LEU A 290 -0.36 -2.29 5.50
CA LEU A 290 -1.61 -1.65 5.13
C LEU A 290 -1.55 -1.08 3.71
N ASN A 291 -2.61 -1.30 2.95
CA ASN A 291 -2.80 -0.77 1.60
C ASN A 291 -3.32 0.68 1.65
N ASP A 292 -3.51 1.31 0.49
CA ASP A 292 -3.97 2.71 0.40
C ASP A 292 -5.26 2.96 1.19
N LEU A 293 -6.21 2.01 1.18
CA LEU A 293 -7.44 2.11 1.97
C LEU A 293 -7.15 2.02 3.47
N GLY A 294 -6.32 1.06 3.88
CA GLY A 294 -5.84 0.95 5.26
C GLY A 294 -5.18 2.24 5.77
N LEU A 295 -4.37 2.91 4.95
CA LEU A 295 -3.77 4.20 5.31
C LEU A 295 -4.81 5.30 5.50
N THR A 296 -5.90 5.29 4.74
CA THR A 296 -7.00 6.26 4.91
C THR A 296 -7.91 5.96 6.10
N THR A 297 -7.97 4.70 6.54
CA THR A 297 -8.75 4.27 7.71
C THR A 297 -8.10 4.67 9.03
N ILE A 298 -6.78 4.89 9.06
CA ILE A 298 -6.08 5.35 10.27
C ILE A 298 -6.60 6.73 10.69
N SER A 299 -7.17 6.78 11.90
CA SER A 299 -7.56 8.03 12.52
C SER A 299 -6.34 8.82 12.96
N LYS A 300 -6.32 10.13 12.70
CA LYS A 300 -5.18 10.99 13.08
C LYS A 300 -5.38 11.73 14.39
N THR A 301 -6.60 11.68 14.94
CA THR A 301 -7.01 12.49 16.09
C THR A 301 -7.83 11.69 17.10
N ALA A 302 -8.04 10.40 16.86
CA ALA A 302 -8.77 9.50 17.73
C ALA A 302 -8.17 8.08 17.61
N VAL A 303 -8.87 7.11 18.19
CA VAL A 303 -8.52 5.70 18.11
C VAL A 303 -8.72 5.16 16.69
N THR A 304 -7.72 4.45 16.18
CA THR A 304 -7.84 3.64 14.96
C THR A 304 -8.32 2.25 15.35
N LYS A 305 -9.31 1.70 14.62
CA LYS A 305 -9.86 0.36 14.86
C LYS A 305 -9.62 -0.52 13.64
N LEU A 306 -8.99 -1.67 13.86
CA LEU A 306 -8.67 -2.64 12.82
C LEU A 306 -9.27 -3.99 13.21
N GLY A 307 -10.05 -4.60 12.32
CA GLY A 307 -10.60 -5.94 12.52
C GLY A 307 -9.75 -6.99 11.82
N ILE A 308 -9.57 -8.16 12.42
CA ILE A 308 -8.98 -9.34 11.79
C ILE A 308 -10.07 -10.38 11.57
N ARG A 309 -10.13 -10.89 10.34
CA ARG A 309 -11.11 -11.91 9.92
C ARG A 309 -10.48 -12.91 8.97
N ASP A 310 -11.10 -14.08 8.90
CA ASP A 310 -10.79 -15.06 7.87
C ASP A 310 -11.35 -14.60 6.51
N THR A 311 -10.49 -14.58 5.50
CA THR A 311 -10.89 -14.13 4.15
C THR A 311 -11.64 -15.20 3.36
N LYS A 312 -11.42 -16.49 3.65
CA LYS A 312 -11.88 -17.61 2.82
C LYS A 312 -13.31 -18.05 3.09
N TYR A 313 -13.73 -18.02 4.35
CA TYR A 313 -14.99 -18.57 4.83
C TYR A 313 -15.80 -17.51 5.56
N ASP A 314 -15.20 -16.63 6.37
CA ASP A 314 -15.97 -15.58 7.08
C ASP A 314 -16.32 -14.41 6.15
N VAL A 315 -15.33 -13.72 5.58
CA VAL A 315 -15.59 -12.58 4.69
C VAL A 315 -16.21 -13.01 3.36
N ALA A 316 -15.74 -14.14 2.80
CA ALA A 316 -16.28 -14.63 1.54
C ALA A 316 -17.76 -15.02 1.66
N ASP A 317 -18.18 -15.67 2.75
CA ASP A 317 -19.60 -16.00 2.97
C ASP A 317 -20.46 -14.74 3.17
N GLN A 318 -19.93 -13.69 3.81
CA GLN A 318 -20.64 -12.41 3.88
C GLN A 318 -20.88 -11.80 2.48
N LEU A 319 -19.95 -12.00 1.54
CA LEU A 319 -20.04 -11.48 0.17
C LEU A 319 -20.88 -12.38 -0.76
N ASP A 320 -20.83 -13.70 -0.55
CA ASP A 320 -21.60 -14.70 -1.30
C ASP A 320 -22.19 -15.75 -0.33
N PRO A 321 -23.34 -15.41 0.30
CA PRO A 321 -23.97 -16.23 1.34
C PRO A 321 -24.21 -17.69 0.96
N ASN A 322 -23.83 -18.61 1.84
CA ASN A 322 -24.03 -20.07 1.73
C ASN A 322 -23.23 -20.73 0.60
N ASN A 323 -22.15 -20.09 0.13
CA ASN A 323 -21.28 -20.64 -0.91
C ASN A 323 -19.81 -20.76 -0.46
N HIS A 324 -19.53 -20.41 0.80
CA HIS A 324 -18.20 -20.39 1.38
C HIS A 324 -18.14 -21.12 2.72
N ASP A 325 -18.94 -22.18 2.86
CA ASP A 325 -18.89 -23.06 4.02
C ASP A 325 -17.52 -23.76 4.11
N PRO A 326 -16.86 -23.75 5.29
CA PRO A 326 -15.67 -24.57 5.49
C PRO A 326 -16.01 -26.06 5.39
N ILE A 327 -15.03 -26.92 5.12
CA ILE A 327 -15.31 -28.37 5.08
C ILE A 327 -15.74 -28.83 6.49
N TRP A 328 -16.97 -29.35 6.59
CA TRP A 328 -17.46 -29.97 7.82
C TRP A 328 -16.77 -31.31 8.06
N SER A 329 -16.43 -31.55 9.32
CA SER A 329 -15.90 -32.83 9.77
C SER A 329 -16.71 -33.34 10.95
N ALA A 330 -16.88 -34.66 11.01
CA ALA A 330 -17.49 -35.32 12.16
C ALA A 330 -16.64 -35.12 13.42
N TYR A 331 -17.34 -34.93 14.54
CA TYR A 331 -16.79 -34.48 15.83
C TYR A 331 -16.33 -33.01 15.82
N PRO A 332 -16.32 -32.34 16.99
CA PRO A 332 -15.84 -30.97 17.06
C PRO A 332 -14.35 -30.89 16.71
N GLN A 333 -14.06 -30.46 15.50
CA GLN A 333 -12.73 -30.17 14.97
C GLN A 333 -12.62 -28.66 14.75
N HIS A 334 -11.41 -28.15 14.80
CA HIS A 334 -11.15 -26.71 14.76
C HIS A 334 -9.86 -26.39 14.03
N THR A 335 -9.85 -25.20 13.44
CA THR A 335 -8.70 -24.54 12.84
C THR A 335 -8.55 -23.15 13.47
N TRP A 336 -7.33 -22.72 13.74
CA TRP A 336 -7.07 -21.48 14.47
C TRP A 336 -5.75 -20.82 14.10
N PHE A 337 -5.69 -19.51 14.36
CA PHE A 337 -4.45 -18.75 14.52
C PHE A 337 -4.38 -18.25 15.97
N SER A 338 -3.31 -18.59 16.69
CA SER A 338 -3.07 -18.22 18.09
C SER A 338 -2.08 -17.06 18.18
N VAL A 339 -2.42 -16.04 18.97
CA VAL A 339 -1.66 -14.78 19.08
C VAL A 339 -1.58 -14.27 20.52
N TYR A 340 -0.61 -13.40 20.75
CA TYR A 340 -0.58 -12.54 21.94
C TYR A 340 -1.47 -11.32 21.75
N PHE A 341 -2.07 -10.89 22.85
CA PHE A 341 -2.81 -9.63 23.00
C PHE A 341 -2.12 -8.78 24.07
N THR A 342 -2.54 -7.53 24.22
CA THR A 342 -1.80 -6.51 24.99
C THR A 342 -1.71 -6.80 26.49
N ASP A 343 -2.58 -7.66 27.02
CA ASP A 343 -2.54 -8.04 28.44
C ASP A 343 -1.35 -8.94 28.81
N TRP A 344 -0.50 -9.31 27.85
CA TRP A 344 0.81 -9.87 28.14
C TRP A 344 1.80 -8.78 28.58
N THR A 345 1.43 -8.08 29.66
CA THR A 345 2.14 -6.90 30.16
C THR A 345 3.62 -7.17 30.44
N GLY A 346 4.49 -6.27 29.98
CA GLY A 346 5.93 -6.32 30.26
C GLY A 346 6.72 -7.21 29.30
N SER A 347 6.18 -7.49 28.12
CA SER A 347 6.88 -8.21 27.05
C SER A 347 7.01 -7.40 25.77
N ASP A 348 7.88 -7.88 24.89
CA ASP A 348 7.98 -7.40 23.52
C ASP A 348 6.97 -8.12 22.58
N ASN A 349 5.93 -8.77 23.12
CA ASN A 349 4.97 -9.59 22.36
C ASN A 349 3.69 -8.84 22.01
N ASP A 350 3.40 -7.73 22.69
CA ASP A 350 2.17 -6.95 22.53
C ASP A 350 1.99 -6.52 21.06
N PRO A 351 0.76 -6.57 20.51
CA PRO A 351 0.51 -6.08 19.16
C PRO A 351 0.71 -4.55 19.11
N PHE A 352 1.23 -4.08 17.99
CA PHE A 352 1.39 -2.65 17.74
C PHE A 352 1.16 -2.30 16.28
N ILE A 353 0.87 -1.03 16.02
CA ILE A 353 0.91 -0.46 14.68
C ILE A 353 2.11 0.48 14.57
N THR A 354 2.95 0.23 13.55
CA THR A 354 4.01 1.16 13.15
C THR A 354 3.47 2.09 12.08
N ILE A 355 3.53 3.41 12.30
CA ILE A 355 3.05 4.43 11.35
C ILE A 355 4.20 5.37 11.02
N VAL A 356 4.49 5.52 9.73
CA VAL A 356 5.46 6.50 9.23
C VAL A 356 4.69 7.69 8.67
N THR A 357 5.03 8.89 9.13
CA THR A 357 4.40 10.13 8.68
C THR A 357 5.42 11.15 8.18
N LEU A 358 4.95 12.12 7.38
CA LEU A 358 5.61 13.39 7.16
C LEU A 358 4.81 14.49 7.86
N ASN A 359 5.51 15.38 8.55
CA ASN A 359 4.88 16.61 9.05
C ASN A 359 5.04 17.73 8.02
N PRO A 360 3.96 18.28 7.45
CA PRO A 360 4.05 19.40 6.51
C PRO A 360 4.78 20.61 7.09
N ALA A 361 4.71 20.82 8.42
CA ALA A 361 5.39 21.91 9.09
C ALA A 361 6.91 21.86 8.96
N ASP A 362 7.49 20.65 8.81
CA ASP A 362 8.93 20.45 8.66
C ASP A 362 9.43 20.94 7.28
N PHE A 363 8.53 21.13 6.31
CA PHE A 363 8.83 21.76 5.02
C PHE A 363 8.54 23.28 4.99
N GLY A 364 7.99 23.83 6.08
CA GLY A 364 7.45 25.19 6.17
C GLY A 364 8.44 26.29 6.58
N VAL A 365 9.66 25.95 6.99
CA VAL A 365 10.70 26.96 7.25
C VAL A 365 11.39 27.40 5.95
N GLY A 366 10.73 28.31 5.21
CA GLY A 366 11.45 29.35 4.48
C GLY A 366 11.80 29.16 3.00
N LEU A 367 11.10 28.30 2.25
CA LEU A 367 11.12 28.40 0.78
C LEU A 367 9.88 29.16 0.28
N GLY A 368 9.86 30.46 0.55
CA GLY A 368 8.92 31.38 -0.11
C GLY A 368 9.12 31.31 -1.62
N ILE A 369 8.14 30.73 -2.32
CA ILE A 369 8.10 30.65 -3.78
C ILE A 369 7.62 31.98 -4.35
#